data_AF-A0A1H9LW15-F1
#
_entry.id   AF-A0A1H9LW15-F1
#
_cell.length_a   1.000
_cell.length_b   1.000
_cell.length_c   1.000
_cell.angle_alpha   90.00
_cell.angle_beta   90.00
_cell.angle_gamma   90.00
#
_symmetry.space_group_name_H-M   'P 1'
#
loop_
_entity.id
_entity.type
_entity.pdbx_description
1 polymer ?
#
loop_
_entity_poly.entity_id
_entity_poly.type
_entity_poly.pdbx_seq_one_letter_code
_entity_poly.pdbx_strand_id
1 'polypeptide(L)'
;MTWTGLHCRVNWRRADVDTFIADALAPAMAAHEWYFLRYWETGPHLRVRVKGDPGRLGTVLRDLIAAQEFETTGDEPGWLPHGDVREAEYVPETARYGGPKALPVAEEVFCRSTEVAVAVLKAARTDSARLTAAIELTVATARALGLDLPRAASWLRTLGTSWRNVDEWAPAPTLGSHTAAHRLIAHRGEDLAGRWHREPTGATAHWVAAIRAAVEELATWLPHVWASQLHMLLNRLGITPNEERTICWTTAAAALSPTGLTGFHDDGATAPDRRYLEASKFLPGFADQLPRRTAPVPQQFAPWLPRTPLESTVDEKLAGPLRSRRTSRDLRGTLGADRLGTLLWTSMSPADGRRPYPSAGARYCARLRLVALDVQGLASGSYEVDELGRTLVRLGDAPSVEDLEATSMWFGEGTTELAATPAVLALYIRIGELRRTYGLRALRFAFTEAGHLAQNLTVTAASQGIRTGLVGGFYDDIAHDVIGLDGVDDALVYFLPLAS
;
A
#
# COMPACT_ATOMS: atom_id res chain seq x y z
N MET A 1 -36.88 -17.27 -7.38
CA MET A 1 -37.41 -17.23 -6.00
C MET A 1 -37.16 -15.82 -5.48
N THR A 2 -38.14 -15.18 -4.86
CA THR A 2 -38.04 -13.77 -4.45
C THR A 2 -37.82 -13.67 -2.95
N TRP A 3 -36.93 -12.75 -2.55
CA TRP A 3 -36.77 -12.34 -1.16
C TRP A 3 -37.84 -11.30 -0.81
N THR A 4 -38.43 -11.43 0.37
CA THR A 4 -39.34 -10.42 0.93
C THR A 4 -38.62 -9.65 2.02
N GLY A 5 -38.73 -8.32 2.00
CA GLY A 5 -38.10 -7.47 3.01
C GLY A 5 -39.07 -6.94 4.04
N LEU A 6 -38.63 -6.94 5.29
CA LEU A 6 -39.29 -6.31 6.41
C LEU A 6 -38.32 -5.30 7.05
N HIS A 7 -38.66 -4.02 6.94
CA HIS A 7 -37.92 -2.93 7.56
C HIS A 7 -38.45 -2.72 8.97
N CYS A 8 -37.65 -3.07 9.97
CA CYS A 8 -38.03 -3.06 11.39
C CYS A 8 -37.34 -1.91 12.13
N ARG A 9 -38.10 -0.86 12.50
CA ARG A 9 -37.57 0.35 13.16
C ARG A 9 -37.22 0.07 14.62
N VAL A 10 -35.92 0.16 14.95
CA VAL A 10 -35.38 -0.15 16.28
C VAL A 10 -34.48 0.99 16.76
N ASN A 11 -35.04 1.88 17.57
CA ASN A 11 -34.36 3.07 18.10
C ASN A 11 -33.71 2.73 19.44
N TRP A 12 -32.83 1.74 19.50
CA TRP A 12 -32.14 1.35 20.74
C TRP A 12 -30.63 1.63 20.66
N ARG A 13 -29.93 1.51 21.79
CA ARG A 13 -28.45 1.56 21.79
C ARG A 13 -27.91 0.34 21.06
N ARG A 14 -26.69 0.42 20.51
CA ARG A 14 -26.06 -0.69 19.79
C ARG A 14 -26.11 -2.02 20.56
N ALA A 15 -25.77 -2.00 21.84
CA ALA A 15 -25.76 -3.20 22.71
C ALA A 15 -27.14 -3.83 22.89
N ASP A 16 -28.20 -3.03 22.93
CA ASP A 16 -29.57 -3.51 23.06
C ASP A 16 -30.07 -4.10 21.73
N VAL A 17 -29.71 -3.48 20.59
CA VAL A 17 -29.97 -4.06 19.26
C VAL A 17 -29.24 -5.40 19.10
N ASP A 18 -28.01 -5.51 19.59
CA ASP A 18 -27.26 -6.78 19.56
C ASP A 18 -27.95 -7.87 20.38
N THR A 19 -28.43 -7.49 21.57
CA THR A 19 -29.15 -8.39 22.48
C THR A 19 -30.46 -8.84 21.85
N PHE A 20 -31.24 -7.92 21.27
CA PHE A 20 -32.46 -8.24 20.53
C PHE A 20 -32.19 -9.21 19.37
N ILE A 21 -31.17 -8.95 18.56
CA ILE A 21 -30.82 -9.82 17.42
C ILE A 21 -30.48 -11.23 17.92
N ALA A 22 -29.61 -11.31 18.92
CA ALA A 22 -29.08 -12.57 19.44
C ALA A 22 -30.14 -13.41 20.15
N ASP A 23 -30.98 -12.78 20.97
CA ASP A 23 -31.78 -13.46 21.98
C ASP A 23 -33.28 -13.53 21.64
N ALA A 24 -33.78 -12.66 20.75
CA ALA A 24 -35.19 -12.63 20.35
C ALA A 24 -35.39 -12.86 18.85
N LEU A 25 -34.73 -12.09 17.99
CA LEU A 25 -34.92 -12.17 16.54
C LEU A 25 -34.41 -13.50 15.98
N ALA A 26 -33.17 -13.89 16.28
CA ALA A 26 -32.61 -15.12 15.71
C ALA A 26 -33.39 -16.40 16.06
N PRO A 27 -33.86 -16.61 17.30
CA PRO A 27 -34.77 -17.71 17.63
C PRO A 27 -36.09 -17.69 16.83
N ALA A 28 -36.70 -16.51 16.66
CA ALA A 28 -37.95 -16.37 15.90
C ALA A 28 -37.77 -16.67 14.40
N MET A 29 -36.56 -16.46 13.88
CA MET A 29 -36.22 -16.70 12.48
C MET A 29 -35.68 -18.12 12.21
N ALA A 30 -35.56 -18.99 13.23
CA ALA A 30 -34.87 -20.29 13.11
C ALA A 30 -35.47 -21.25 12.07
N ALA A 31 -36.76 -21.11 11.75
CA ALA A 31 -37.46 -21.92 10.75
C ALA A 31 -37.38 -21.35 9.31
N HIS A 32 -36.70 -20.22 9.12
CA HIS A 32 -36.67 -19.48 7.87
C HIS A 32 -35.26 -19.44 7.27
N GLU A 33 -35.17 -19.39 5.94
CA GLU A 33 -33.96 -18.94 5.27
C GLU A 33 -33.98 -17.40 5.25
N TRP A 34 -33.05 -16.78 5.98
CA TRP A 34 -33.08 -15.36 6.25
C TRP A 34 -31.69 -14.74 6.38
N TYR A 35 -31.64 -13.43 6.17
CA TYR A 35 -30.53 -12.61 6.58
C TYR A 35 -31.03 -11.25 7.04
N PHE A 36 -30.20 -10.52 7.76
CA PHE A 36 -30.49 -9.13 8.10
C PHE A 36 -29.33 -8.22 7.76
N LEU A 37 -29.58 -6.92 7.80
CA LEU A 37 -28.56 -5.89 7.79
C LEU A 37 -29.02 -4.69 8.61
N ARG A 38 -28.05 -3.95 9.14
CA ARG A 38 -28.30 -2.72 9.89
C ARG A 38 -28.25 -1.56 8.92
N TYR A 39 -29.29 -0.75 8.90
CA TYR A 39 -29.42 0.30 7.90
C TYR A 39 -29.96 1.60 8.49
N TRP A 40 -29.73 2.68 7.75
CA TRP A 40 -30.19 4.01 8.10
C TRP A 40 -30.98 4.63 6.94
N GLU A 41 -32.28 4.83 7.16
CA GLU A 41 -33.20 5.48 6.22
C GLU A 41 -34.44 5.83 7.03
N THR A 42 -34.76 7.12 7.19
CA THR A 42 -35.85 7.58 8.09
C THR A 42 -35.72 7.02 9.53
N GLY A 43 -34.49 6.92 10.04
CA GLY A 43 -34.14 6.36 11.35
C GLY A 43 -33.42 5.00 11.32
N PRO A 44 -32.93 4.53 12.49
CA PRO A 44 -32.21 3.27 12.61
C PRO A 44 -33.15 2.07 12.49
N HIS A 45 -32.74 1.08 11.69
CA HIS A 45 -33.57 -0.11 11.52
C HIS A 45 -32.79 -1.34 11.10
N LEU A 46 -33.44 -2.49 11.29
CA LEU A 46 -33.01 -3.76 10.71
C LEU A 46 -33.81 -4.00 9.44
N ARG A 47 -33.12 -4.25 8.32
CA ARG A 47 -33.77 -4.83 7.14
C ARG A 47 -33.65 -6.35 7.28
N VAL A 48 -34.75 -7.00 7.63
CA VAL A 48 -34.86 -8.46 7.69
C VAL A 48 -35.33 -8.95 6.34
N ARG A 49 -34.58 -9.86 5.72
CA ARG A 49 -34.93 -10.48 4.44
C ARG A 49 -35.23 -11.95 4.70
N VAL A 50 -36.40 -12.39 4.25
CA VAL A 50 -36.84 -13.79 4.34
C VAL A 50 -37.13 -14.30 2.93
N LYS A 51 -36.77 -15.56 2.67
CA LYS A 51 -37.04 -16.19 1.38
C LYS A 51 -38.48 -16.70 1.33
N GLY A 52 -39.21 -16.32 0.28
CA GLY A 52 -40.61 -16.70 0.10
C GLY A 52 -41.61 -15.75 0.78
N ASP A 53 -42.84 -16.25 1.01
CA ASP A 53 -43.93 -15.49 1.60
C ASP A 53 -43.70 -15.27 3.12
N PRO A 54 -43.66 -14.01 3.60
CA PRO A 54 -43.49 -13.73 5.03
C PRO A 54 -44.71 -14.11 5.87
N GLY A 55 -45.90 -14.32 5.27
CA GLY A 55 -47.13 -14.63 5.99
C GLY A 55 -47.41 -13.63 7.12
N ARG A 56 -47.45 -14.10 8.38
CA ARG A 56 -47.69 -13.25 9.55
C ARG A 56 -46.42 -12.64 10.17
N LEU A 57 -45.25 -12.84 9.57
CA LEU A 57 -43.96 -12.47 10.16
C LEU A 57 -43.86 -10.98 10.49
N GLY A 58 -44.41 -10.09 9.66
CA GLY A 58 -44.44 -8.66 9.97
C GLY A 58 -45.17 -8.33 11.28
N THR A 59 -46.21 -9.10 11.65
CA THR A 59 -46.90 -8.95 12.94
C THR A 59 -46.07 -9.53 14.07
N VAL A 60 -45.49 -10.71 13.88
CA VAL A 60 -44.60 -11.35 14.86
C VAL A 60 -43.42 -10.44 15.22
N LEU A 61 -42.79 -9.80 14.24
CA LEU A 61 -41.68 -8.88 14.47
C LEU A 61 -42.11 -7.62 15.24
N ARG A 62 -43.31 -7.09 14.99
CA ARG A 62 -43.86 -5.97 15.78
C ARG A 62 -44.05 -6.37 17.24
N ASP A 63 -44.65 -7.53 17.47
CA ASP A 63 -44.91 -8.03 18.82
C ASP A 63 -43.60 -8.32 19.57
N LEU A 64 -42.58 -8.87 18.88
CA LEU A 64 -41.25 -9.11 19.45
C LEU A 64 -40.53 -7.82 19.85
N ILE A 65 -40.62 -6.77 19.02
CA ILE A 65 -40.02 -5.47 19.32
C ILE A 65 -40.74 -4.82 20.50
N ALA A 66 -42.07 -4.84 20.51
CA ALA A 66 -42.89 -4.26 21.58
C ALA A 66 -42.69 -4.98 22.93
N ALA A 67 -42.28 -6.24 22.91
CA ALA A 67 -42.00 -7.01 24.13
C ALA A 67 -40.65 -6.67 24.79
N GLN A 68 -39.80 -5.86 24.18
CA GLN A 68 -38.50 -5.50 24.75
C GLN A 68 -38.59 -4.29 25.69
N GLU A 69 -37.97 -4.38 26.86
CA GLU A 69 -37.89 -3.29 27.85
C GLU A 69 -36.63 -2.42 27.68
N PHE A 70 -36.17 -2.20 26.44
CA PHE A 70 -34.99 -1.38 26.15
C PHE A 70 -35.35 0.11 26.04
N GLU A 71 -34.42 0.98 26.47
CA GLU A 71 -34.60 2.43 26.37
C GLU A 71 -34.48 2.91 24.92
N THR A 72 -35.46 3.72 24.48
CA THR A 72 -35.44 4.31 23.14
C THR A 72 -34.51 5.52 23.05
N THR A 73 -33.58 5.54 22.10
CA THR A 73 -32.46 6.48 22.03
C THR A 73 -32.70 7.73 21.18
N GLY A 74 -33.88 7.89 20.56
CA GLY A 74 -34.19 9.09 19.80
C GLY A 74 -35.53 9.05 19.07
N ASP A 75 -36.04 10.26 18.80
CA ASP A 75 -37.23 10.55 17.98
C ASP A 75 -37.01 11.90 17.30
N GLU A 76 -36.35 11.89 16.13
CA GLU A 76 -36.10 13.11 15.35
C GLU A 76 -37.18 13.32 14.29
N PRO A 77 -37.49 14.58 13.91
CA PRO A 77 -38.43 14.87 12.84
C PRO A 77 -38.10 14.13 11.53
N GLY A 78 -39.07 13.38 11.01
CA GLY A 78 -38.93 12.60 9.78
C GLY A 78 -38.48 11.14 9.99
N TRP A 79 -38.22 10.73 11.22
CA TRP A 79 -38.05 9.31 11.54
C TRP A 79 -39.40 8.59 11.54
N LEU A 80 -39.38 7.32 11.15
CA LEU A 80 -40.51 6.44 11.38
C LEU A 80 -40.50 5.96 12.85
N PRO A 81 -41.69 5.72 13.44
CA PRO A 81 -41.77 5.43 14.87
C PRO A 81 -41.10 4.10 15.21
N HIS A 82 -40.55 4.03 16.42
CA HIS A 82 -40.02 2.78 16.96
C HIS A 82 -41.10 1.67 16.94
N GLY A 83 -40.71 0.45 16.54
CA GLY A 83 -41.64 -0.67 16.40
C GLY A 83 -42.43 -0.71 15.09
N ASP A 84 -42.28 0.30 14.20
CA ASP A 84 -42.82 0.24 12.85
C ASP A 84 -42.13 -0.87 12.05
N VAL A 85 -42.94 -1.76 11.45
CA VAL A 85 -42.47 -2.84 10.58
C VAL A 85 -43.23 -2.74 9.27
N ARG A 86 -42.49 -2.55 8.17
CA ARG A 86 -43.06 -2.40 6.82
C ARG A 86 -42.45 -3.39 5.86
N GLU A 87 -43.28 -3.91 4.97
CA GLU A 87 -42.78 -4.62 3.79
C GLU A 87 -42.07 -3.64 2.85
N ALA A 88 -40.95 -4.10 2.29
CA ALA A 88 -40.16 -3.35 1.35
C ALA A 88 -39.70 -4.26 0.21
N GLU A 89 -39.76 -3.72 -1.01
CA GLU A 89 -39.29 -4.42 -2.20
C GLU A 89 -37.81 -4.82 -2.06
N TYR A 90 -37.48 -6.01 -2.53
CA TYR A 90 -36.10 -6.47 -2.66
C TYR A 90 -35.62 -6.19 -4.08
N VAL A 91 -34.71 -5.22 -4.23
CA VAL A 91 -34.04 -4.93 -5.50
C VAL A 91 -32.62 -5.53 -5.44
N PRO A 92 -32.32 -6.59 -6.22
CA PRO A 92 -31.03 -7.27 -6.11
C PRO A 92 -29.88 -6.47 -6.73
N GLU A 93 -28.78 -6.30 -5.98
CA GLU A 93 -27.54 -5.64 -6.42
C GLU A 93 -26.68 -6.54 -7.33
N THR A 94 -27.28 -6.99 -8.43
CA THR A 94 -26.73 -8.04 -9.31
C THR A 94 -25.32 -7.73 -9.82
N ALA A 95 -25.06 -6.49 -10.25
CA ALA A 95 -23.75 -6.08 -10.75
C ALA A 95 -22.65 -6.11 -9.66
N ARG A 96 -23.00 -5.70 -8.43
CA ARG A 96 -22.07 -5.67 -7.29
C ARG A 96 -21.62 -7.06 -6.85
N TYR A 97 -22.52 -8.05 -6.98
CA TYR A 97 -22.29 -9.42 -6.53
C TYR A 97 -21.96 -10.40 -7.66
N GLY A 98 -21.35 -9.91 -8.75
CA GLY A 98 -20.74 -10.78 -9.78
C GLY A 98 -21.68 -11.22 -10.91
N GLY A 99 -22.87 -10.60 -11.01
CA GLY A 99 -23.83 -10.85 -12.08
C GLY A 99 -24.91 -11.88 -11.71
N PRO A 100 -25.87 -12.14 -12.63
CA PRO A 100 -27.07 -12.93 -12.33
C PRO A 100 -26.80 -14.37 -11.88
N LYS A 101 -25.70 -14.98 -12.33
CA LYS A 101 -25.32 -16.35 -11.95
C LYS A 101 -24.70 -16.44 -10.56
N ALA A 102 -23.99 -15.39 -10.13
CA ALA A 102 -23.28 -15.34 -8.86
C ALA A 102 -24.19 -14.87 -7.71
N LEU A 103 -25.23 -14.09 -8.02
CA LEU A 103 -26.12 -13.51 -7.03
C LEU A 103 -26.79 -14.55 -6.09
N PRO A 104 -27.33 -15.70 -6.55
CA PRO A 104 -27.91 -16.70 -5.64
C PRO A 104 -26.90 -17.26 -4.62
N VAL A 105 -25.65 -17.45 -5.04
CA VAL A 105 -24.55 -17.88 -4.17
C VAL A 105 -24.23 -16.78 -3.16
N ALA A 106 -24.17 -15.53 -3.61
CA ALA A 106 -23.96 -14.38 -2.75
C ALA A 106 -25.07 -14.23 -1.68
N GLU A 107 -26.32 -14.51 -2.05
CA GLU A 107 -27.47 -14.53 -1.14
C GLU A 107 -27.35 -15.67 -0.11
N GLU A 108 -26.90 -16.86 -0.49
CA GLU A 108 -26.60 -17.91 0.49
C GLU A 108 -25.51 -17.47 1.48
N VAL A 109 -24.47 -16.80 0.99
CA VAL A 109 -23.41 -16.24 1.85
C VAL A 109 -23.97 -15.16 2.81
N PHE A 110 -25.02 -14.42 2.44
CA PHE A 110 -25.71 -13.51 3.37
C PHE A 110 -26.38 -14.26 4.53
N CYS A 111 -26.97 -15.42 4.27
CA CYS A 111 -27.53 -16.30 5.30
C CYS A 111 -26.41 -16.84 6.21
N ARG A 112 -25.33 -17.37 5.63
CA ARG A 112 -24.21 -17.91 6.43
C ARG A 112 -23.52 -16.85 7.28
N SER A 113 -23.30 -15.65 6.74
CA SER A 113 -22.74 -14.54 7.51
C SER A 113 -23.71 -14.02 8.58
N THR A 114 -25.03 -14.22 8.43
CA THR A 114 -26.01 -13.96 9.49
C THR A 114 -25.87 -14.94 10.65
N GLU A 115 -25.71 -16.24 10.37
CA GLU A 115 -25.44 -17.26 11.40
C GLU A 115 -24.16 -16.95 12.19
N VAL A 116 -23.09 -16.58 11.48
CA VAL A 116 -21.81 -16.14 12.08
C VAL A 116 -22.02 -14.91 12.95
N ALA A 117 -22.71 -13.88 12.45
CA ALA A 117 -22.94 -12.65 13.19
C ALA A 117 -23.74 -12.92 14.48
N VAL A 118 -24.81 -13.72 14.41
CA VAL A 118 -25.61 -14.09 15.60
C VAL A 118 -24.74 -14.82 16.63
N ALA A 119 -23.91 -15.78 16.20
CA ALA A 119 -23.02 -16.50 17.11
C ALA A 119 -22.01 -15.56 17.80
N VAL A 120 -21.44 -14.61 17.06
CA VAL A 120 -20.55 -13.59 17.63
C VAL A 120 -21.28 -12.66 18.58
N LEU A 121 -22.47 -12.15 18.22
CA LEU A 121 -23.25 -11.27 19.09
C LEU A 121 -23.66 -11.95 20.41
N LYS A 122 -23.88 -13.28 20.39
CA LYS A 122 -24.11 -14.07 21.61
C LYS A 122 -22.87 -14.12 22.52
N ALA A 123 -21.69 -14.33 21.93
CA ALA A 123 -20.45 -14.55 22.67
C ALA A 123 -19.71 -13.25 23.05
N ALA A 124 -19.79 -12.21 22.22
CA ALA A 124 -19.02 -10.97 22.33
C ALA A 124 -19.93 -9.78 22.67
N ARG A 125 -20.38 -9.72 23.93
CA ARG A 125 -21.33 -8.70 24.43
C ARG A 125 -20.71 -7.33 24.71
N THR A 126 -19.40 -7.17 24.53
CA THR A 126 -18.70 -5.87 24.69
C THR A 126 -18.15 -5.38 23.37
N ASP A 127 -18.00 -4.07 23.21
CA ASP A 127 -17.46 -3.48 21.98
C ASP A 127 -16.02 -3.92 21.70
N SER A 128 -15.20 -4.09 22.73
CA SER A 128 -13.83 -4.61 22.59
C SER A 128 -13.80 -6.05 22.08
N ALA A 129 -14.67 -6.92 22.63
CA ALA A 129 -14.79 -8.30 22.17
C ALA A 129 -15.32 -8.38 20.74
N ARG A 130 -16.28 -7.53 20.37
CA ARG A 130 -16.82 -7.43 19.01
C ARG A 130 -15.75 -7.01 18.01
N LEU A 131 -14.97 -5.96 18.30
CA LEU A 131 -13.87 -5.53 17.45
C LEU A 131 -12.81 -6.63 17.28
N THR A 132 -12.54 -7.36 18.36
CA THR A 132 -11.63 -8.53 18.34
C THR A 132 -12.14 -9.62 17.38
N ALA A 133 -13.42 -9.98 17.49
CA ALA A 133 -14.06 -10.96 16.60
C ALA A 133 -14.10 -10.46 15.14
N ALA A 134 -14.34 -9.17 14.92
CA ALA A 134 -14.35 -8.57 13.59
C ALA A 134 -12.96 -8.62 12.92
N ILE A 135 -11.88 -8.38 13.67
CA ILE A 135 -10.50 -8.58 13.19
C ILE A 135 -10.26 -10.05 12.84
N GLU A 136 -10.69 -10.99 13.68
CA GLU A 136 -10.53 -12.44 13.42
C GLU A 136 -11.28 -12.89 12.17
N LEU A 137 -12.52 -12.42 11.97
CA LEU A 137 -13.31 -12.71 10.78
C LEU A 137 -12.70 -12.06 9.53
N THR A 138 -12.09 -10.88 9.65
CA THR A 138 -11.37 -10.21 8.56
C THR A 138 -10.14 -11.03 8.14
N VAL A 139 -9.32 -11.48 9.10
CA VAL A 139 -8.18 -12.37 8.86
C VAL A 139 -8.64 -13.68 8.24
N ALA A 140 -9.67 -14.30 8.82
CA ALA A 140 -10.22 -15.57 8.34
C ALA A 140 -10.77 -15.47 6.92
N THR A 141 -11.39 -14.34 6.57
CA THR A 141 -11.85 -14.07 5.21
C THR A 141 -10.68 -14.07 4.25
N ALA A 142 -9.65 -13.25 4.50
CA ALA A 142 -8.49 -13.18 3.62
C ALA A 142 -7.78 -14.53 3.46
N ARG A 143 -7.65 -15.31 4.54
CA ARG A 143 -7.08 -16.66 4.52
C ARG A 143 -7.93 -17.66 3.75
N ALA A 144 -9.25 -17.62 3.91
CA ALA A 144 -10.17 -18.51 3.21
C ALA A 144 -10.19 -18.26 1.70
N LEU A 145 -9.91 -17.03 1.27
CA LEU A 145 -9.69 -16.65 -0.14
C LEU A 145 -8.33 -17.08 -0.69
N GLY A 146 -7.48 -17.73 0.10
CA GLY A 146 -6.15 -18.18 -0.31
C GLY A 146 -5.16 -17.03 -0.57
N LEU A 147 -5.40 -15.85 0.00
CA LEU A 147 -4.49 -14.72 -0.14
C LEU A 147 -3.25 -14.91 0.74
N ASP A 148 -2.07 -14.76 0.15
CA ASP A 148 -0.84 -14.57 0.91
C ASP A 148 -0.87 -13.25 1.69
N LEU A 149 0.02 -13.07 2.66
CA LEU A 149 0.02 -11.89 3.53
C LEU A 149 0.14 -10.56 2.75
N PRO A 150 1.02 -10.40 1.75
CA PRO A 150 1.08 -9.19 0.94
C PRO A 150 -0.20 -8.90 0.17
N ARG A 151 -0.80 -9.91 -0.49
CA ARG A 151 -2.06 -9.76 -1.24
C ARG A 151 -3.21 -9.45 -0.31
N ALA A 152 -3.29 -10.11 0.84
CA ALA A 152 -4.28 -9.84 1.86
C ALA A 152 -4.18 -8.40 2.38
N ALA A 153 -2.97 -7.93 2.71
CA ALA A 153 -2.76 -6.56 3.15
C ALA A 153 -3.17 -5.53 2.09
N SER A 154 -2.83 -5.78 0.82
CA SER A 154 -3.22 -4.92 -0.30
C SER A 154 -4.74 -4.88 -0.49
N TRP A 155 -5.40 -6.04 -0.47
CA TRP A 155 -6.85 -6.17 -0.60
C TRP A 155 -7.59 -5.46 0.53
N LEU A 156 -7.18 -5.68 1.79
CA LEU A 156 -7.76 -5.02 2.96
C LEU A 156 -7.57 -3.51 2.94
N ARG A 157 -6.39 -3.01 2.53
CA ARG A 157 -6.18 -1.56 2.35
C ARG A 157 -7.11 -0.98 1.29
N THR A 158 -7.34 -1.71 0.20
CA THR A 158 -8.26 -1.32 -0.88
C THR A 158 -9.71 -1.26 -0.38
N LEU A 159 -10.14 -2.25 0.40
CA LEU A 159 -11.45 -2.25 1.07
C LEU A 159 -11.58 -1.07 2.04
N GLY A 160 -10.57 -0.81 2.87
CA GLY A 160 -10.57 0.33 3.78
C GLY A 160 -10.61 1.69 3.07
N THR A 161 -10.01 1.83 1.88
CA THR A 161 -10.02 3.09 1.13
C THR A 161 -11.26 3.28 0.26
N SER A 162 -11.93 2.21 -0.16
CA SER A 162 -13.11 2.29 -1.04
C SER A 162 -14.27 3.08 -0.44
N TRP A 163 -14.37 3.12 0.89
CA TRP A 163 -15.31 3.96 1.64
C TRP A 163 -15.24 5.47 1.34
N ARG A 164 -14.19 5.95 0.67
CA ARG A 164 -14.12 7.35 0.19
C ARG A 164 -14.94 7.59 -1.07
N ASN A 165 -15.29 6.52 -1.78
CA ASN A 165 -15.84 6.55 -3.13
C ASN A 165 -17.24 5.90 -3.21
N VAL A 166 -17.86 5.59 -2.08
CA VAL A 166 -19.24 5.09 -2.04
C VAL A 166 -20.20 6.26 -1.84
N ASP A 167 -21.37 6.19 -2.48
CA ASP A 167 -22.42 7.20 -2.37
C ASP A 167 -23.15 7.17 -1.01
N GLU A 168 -22.90 6.14 -0.20
CA GLU A 168 -23.39 6.07 1.18
C GLU A 168 -22.63 7.04 2.08
N TRP A 169 -23.35 7.81 2.90
CA TRP A 169 -22.72 8.73 3.84
C TRP A 169 -21.91 7.94 4.88
N ALA A 170 -20.59 8.00 4.76
CA ALA A 170 -19.66 7.55 5.78
C ALA A 170 -18.75 8.74 6.15
N PRO A 171 -18.74 9.21 7.41
CA PRO A 171 -17.88 10.32 7.79
C PRO A 171 -16.42 10.00 7.46
N ALA A 172 -15.66 11.00 7.03
CA ALA A 172 -14.22 10.85 6.80
C ALA A 172 -13.55 10.33 8.10
N PRO A 173 -12.49 9.50 7.98
CA PRO A 173 -11.82 9.01 9.18
C PRO A 173 -11.19 10.20 9.89
N THR A 174 -11.36 10.27 11.21
CA THR A 174 -10.80 11.36 12.01
C THR A 174 -9.33 11.10 12.29
N LEU A 175 -8.56 12.15 12.59
CA LEU A 175 -7.19 11.97 13.09
C LEU A 175 -7.17 11.03 14.31
N GLY A 176 -8.19 11.13 15.17
CA GLY A 176 -8.37 10.27 16.34
C GLY A 176 -8.50 8.79 16.00
N SER A 177 -9.28 8.40 14.98
CA SER A 177 -9.40 6.99 14.59
C SER A 177 -8.08 6.43 14.06
N HIS A 178 -7.32 7.23 13.30
CA HIS A 178 -5.99 6.84 12.84
C HIS A 178 -4.98 6.68 14.00
N THR A 179 -4.98 7.62 14.94
CA THR A 179 -4.12 7.52 16.13
C THR A 179 -4.47 6.29 16.97
N ALA A 180 -5.76 5.99 17.17
CA ALA A 180 -6.20 4.80 17.89
C ALA A 180 -5.73 3.50 17.21
N ALA A 181 -5.88 3.41 15.89
CA ALA A 181 -5.39 2.27 15.10
C ALA A 181 -3.87 2.07 15.25
N HIS A 182 -3.10 3.15 15.15
CA HIS A 182 -1.64 3.10 15.32
C HIS A 182 -1.23 2.69 16.73
N ARG A 183 -1.89 3.23 17.76
CA ARG A 183 -1.65 2.83 19.16
C ARG A 183 -1.96 1.36 19.35
N LEU A 184 -3.06 0.85 18.79
CA LEU A 184 -3.41 -0.56 18.88
C LEU A 184 -2.30 -1.45 18.28
N ILE A 185 -1.79 -1.13 17.09
CA ILE A 185 -0.70 -1.89 16.47
C ILE A 185 0.59 -1.77 17.30
N ALA A 186 0.92 -0.57 17.80
CA ALA A 186 2.12 -0.39 18.62
C ALA A 186 2.10 -1.22 19.91
N HIS A 187 0.93 -1.37 20.55
CA HIS A 187 0.81 -2.09 21.83
C HIS A 187 0.52 -3.59 21.65
N ARG A 188 -0.09 -4.00 20.54
CA ARG A 188 -0.60 -5.37 20.32
C ARG A 188 -0.14 -5.98 18.98
N GLY A 189 0.88 -5.40 18.35
CA GLY A 189 1.32 -5.77 17.00
C GLY A 189 1.67 -7.25 16.86
N GLU A 190 2.40 -7.82 17.83
CA GLU A 190 2.75 -9.25 17.83
C GLU A 190 1.51 -10.15 17.99
N ASP A 191 0.57 -9.83 18.88
CA ASP A 191 -0.69 -10.59 19.02
C ASP A 191 -1.50 -10.54 17.72
N LEU A 192 -1.62 -9.36 17.11
CA LEU A 192 -2.35 -9.16 15.86
C LEU A 192 -1.69 -9.90 14.69
N ALA A 193 -0.35 -9.88 14.61
CA ALA A 193 0.40 -10.63 13.61
C ALA A 193 0.20 -12.15 13.81
N GLY A 194 0.28 -12.62 15.05
CA GLY A 194 0.06 -14.03 15.41
C GLY A 194 -1.30 -14.58 14.98
N ARG A 195 -2.35 -13.74 14.92
CA ARG A 195 -3.70 -14.16 14.46
C ARG A 195 -3.72 -14.69 13.03
N TRP A 196 -2.83 -14.21 12.15
CA TRP A 196 -2.71 -14.73 10.79
C TRP A 196 -2.32 -16.20 10.73
N HIS A 197 -1.75 -16.74 11.82
CA HIS A 197 -1.24 -18.09 11.92
C HIS A 197 -2.07 -19.00 12.85
N ARG A 198 -3.13 -18.49 13.49
CA ARG A 198 -3.99 -19.28 14.39
C ARG A 198 -5.05 -20.04 13.60
N GLU A 199 -5.30 -21.31 13.91
CA GLU A 199 -6.39 -22.04 13.26
C GLU A 199 -7.76 -21.48 13.66
N PRO A 200 -8.69 -21.31 12.70
CA PRO A 200 -10.01 -20.78 12.98
C PRO A 200 -10.82 -21.79 13.81
N THR A 201 -11.60 -21.30 14.78
CA THR A 201 -12.49 -22.11 15.61
C THR A 201 -13.89 -21.49 15.69
N GLY A 202 -14.89 -22.27 16.14
CA GLY A 202 -16.25 -21.77 16.35
C GLY A 202 -16.85 -21.05 15.15
N ALA A 203 -17.40 -19.84 15.37
CA ALA A 203 -18.02 -19.03 14.33
C ALA A 203 -17.05 -18.67 13.19
N THR A 204 -15.76 -18.49 13.49
CA THR A 204 -14.73 -18.21 12.49
C THR A 204 -14.47 -19.42 11.60
N ALA A 205 -14.46 -20.63 12.15
CA ALA A 205 -14.33 -21.86 11.36
C ALA A 205 -15.54 -22.08 10.43
N HIS A 206 -16.75 -21.84 10.95
CA HIS A 206 -17.98 -21.87 10.16
C HIS A 206 -17.93 -20.88 8.99
N TRP A 207 -17.46 -19.66 9.25
CA TRP A 207 -17.30 -18.64 8.22
C TRP A 207 -16.31 -19.07 7.12
N VAL A 208 -15.15 -19.62 7.50
CA VAL A 208 -14.16 -20.13 6.55
C VAL A 208 -14.74 -21.24 5.67
N ALA A 209 -15.54 -22.15 6.23
CA ALA A 209 -16.20 -23.20 5.47
C ALA A 209 -17.19 -22.62 4.45
N ALA A 210 -18.00 -21.64 4.85
CA ALA A 210 -18.93 -20.95 3.95
C ALA A 210 -18.21 -20.24 2.80
N ILE A 211 -17.07 -19.58 3.07
CA ILE A 211 -16.25 -18.96 2.03
C ILE A 211 -15.76 -20.00 1.03
N ARG A 212 -15.16 -21.09 1.53
CA ARG A 212 -14.59 -22.14 0.67
C ARG A 212 -15.65 -22.81 -0.23
N ALA A 213 -16.88 -22.95 0.26
CA ALA A 213 -17.98 -23.47 -0.55
C ALA A 213 -18.40 -22.52 -1.68
N ALA A 214 -18.31 -21.20 -1.46
CA ALA A 214 -18.79 -20.19 -2.42
C ALA A 214 -17.68 -19.62 -3.33
N VAL A 215 -16.40 -19.78 -2.97
CA VAL A 215 -15.30 -19.02 -3.59
C VAL A 215 -15.13 -19.31 -5.07
N GLU A 216 -15.31 -20.56 -5.50
CA GLU A 216 -15.16 -20.97 -6.91
C GLU A 216 -16.23 -20.33 -7.79
N GLU A 217 -17.46 -20.25 -7.30
CA GLU A 217 -18.60 -19.69 -8.03
C GLU A 217 -18.57 -18.15 -8.07
N LEU A 218 -17.97 -17.51 -7.05
CA LEU A 218 -17.81 -16.06 -6.97
C LEU A 218 -16.46 -15.55 -7.55
N ALA A 219 -15.64 -16.45 -8.12
CA ALA A 219 -14.22 -16.20 -8.39
C ALA A 219 -13.89 -15.12 -9.45
N THR A 220 -14.77 -14.87 -10.41
CA THR A 220 -14.46 -14.02 -11.57
C THR A 220 -14.20 -12.54 -11.23
N TRP A 221 -14.54 -12.09 -10.02
CA TRP A 221 -14.41 -10.70 -9.56
C TRP A 221 -13.90 -10.60 -8.12
N LEU A 222 -13.12 -11.61 -7.70
CA LEU A 222 -12.77 -11.96 -6.32
C LEU A 222 -12.48 -10.80 -5.35
N PRO A 223 -11.74 -9.73 -5.72
CA PRO A 223 -11.52 -8.63 -4.76
C PRO A 223 -12.79 -7.86 -4.39
N HIS A 224 -13.72 -7.65 -5.33
CA HIS A 224 -14.85 -6.73 -5.14
C HIS A 224 -16.07 -7.40 -4.51
N VAL A 225 -16.39 -8.62 -4.94
CA VAL A 225 -17.53 -9.38 -4.40
C VAL A 225 -17.26 -9.74 -2.94
N TRP A 226 -16.08 -10.27 -2.65
CA TRP A 226 -15.71 -10.61 -1.28
C TRP A 226 -15.49 -9.40 -0.39
N ALA A 227 -15.07 -8.25 -0.95
CA ALA A 227 -15.08 -6.98 -0.23
C ALA A 227 -16.50 -6.63 0.24
N SER A 228 -17.49 -6.76 -0.65
CA SER A 228 -18.91 -6.54 -0.31
C SER A 228 -19.44 -7.58 0.69
N GLN A 229 -19.04 -8.85 0.57
CA GLN A 229 -19.45 -9.90 1.53
C GLN A 229 -18.89 -9.66 2.93
N LEU A 230 -17.59 -9.35 3.04
CA LEU A 230 -16.96 -9.00 4.31
C LEU A 230 -17.60 -7.77 4.92
N HIS A 231 -17.80 -6.72 4.11
CA HIS A 231 -18.50 -5.52 4.56
C HIS A 231 -19.90 -5.84 5.14
N MET A 232 -20.68 -6.67 4.45
CA MET A 232 -22.00 -7.08 4.94
C MET A 232 -21.94 -7.89 6.24
N LEU A 233 -20.94 -8.77 6.42
CA LEU A 233 -20.71 -9.45 7.70
C LEU A 233 -20.38 -8.44 8.83
N LEU A 234 -19.50 -7.48 8.57
CA LEU A 234 -19.13 -6.44 9.54
C LEU A 234 -20.32 -5.53 9.88
N ASN A 235 -21.14 -5.17 8.90
CA ASN A 235 -22.39 -4.44 9.11
C ASN A 235 -23.34 -5.18 10.07
N ARG A 236 -23.52 -6.50 9.89
CA ARG A 236 -24.38 -7.32 10.77
C ARG A 236 -23.90 -7.32 12.22
N LEU A 237 -22.59 -7.30 12.41
CA LEU A 237 -21.96 -7.16 13.72
C LEU A 237 -22.13 -5.77 14.35
N GLY A 238 -22.64 -4.76 13.61
CA GLY A 238 -22.74 -3.38 14.10
C GLY A 238 -21.42 -2.63 14.05
N ILE A 239 -20.48 -3.09 13.20
CA ILE A 239 -19.25 -2.36 12.87
C ILE A 239 -19.61 -1.20 11.95
N THR A 240 -19.28 0.00 12.38
CA THR A 240 -19.46 1.22 11.59
C THR A 240 -18.42 1.31 10.47
N PRO A 241 -18.67 2.10 9.41
CA PRO A 241 -17.68 2.32 8.35
C PRO A 241 -16.30 2.76 8.87
N ASN A 242 -16.24 3.61 9.91
CA ASN A 242 -14.98 4.04 10.51
C ASN A 242 -14.25 2.91 11.25
N GLU A 243 -14.98 2.08 12.01
CA GLU A 243 -14.41 0.91 12.67
C GLU A 243 -13.91 -0.11 11.63
N GLU A 244 -14.66 -0.34 10.56
CA GLU A 244 -14.26 -1.24 9.45
C GLU A 244 -12.96 -0.77 8.78
N ARG A 245 -12.82 0.53 8.50
CA ARG A 245 -11.57 1.09 7.98
C ARG A 245 -10.40 0.81 8.92
N THR A 246 -10.58 1.06 10.21
CA THR A 246 -9.55 0.78 11.23
C THR A 246 -9.21 -0.70 11.29
N ILE A 247 -10.20 -1.59 11.30
CA ILE A 247 -10.01 -3.05 11.27
C ILE A 247 -9.19 -3.47 10.05
N CYS A 248 -9.56 -2.99 8.85
CA CYS A 248 -8.86 -3.29 7.61
C CYS A 248 -7.41 -2.82 7.66
N TRP A 249 -7.16 -1.57 8.08
CA TRP A 249 -5.82 -0.99 8.16
C TRP A 249 -4.94 -1.70 9.19
N THR A 250 -5.46 -1.95 10.40
CA THR A 250 -4.74 -2.64 11.47
C THR A 250 -4.42 -4.08 11.09
N THR A 251 -5.39 -4.80 10.51
CA THR A 251 -5.21 -6.19 10.06
C THR A 251 -4.19 -6.27 8.93
N ALA A 252 -4.25 -5.35 7.96
CA ALA A 252 -3.27 -5.25 6.88
C ALA A 252 -1.86 -4.89 7.37
N ALA A 253 -1.75 -3.99 8.36
CA ALA A 253 -0.45 -3.65 8.95
C ALA A 253 0.16 -4.85 9.68
N ALA A 254 -0.65 -5.58 10.46
CA ALA A 254 -0.21 -6.79 11.16
C ALA A 254 0.26 -7.90 10.19
N ALA A 255 -0.41 -8.05 9.04
CA ALA A 255 0.00 -8.99 7.99
C ALA A 255 1.42 -8.72 7.45
N LEU A 256 1.83 -7.45 7.44
CA LEU A 256 3.13 -6.99 6.93
C LEU A 256 4.19 -6.83 8.03
N SER A 257 3.88 -7.18 9.26
CA SER A 257 4.75 -6.96 10.43
C SER A 257 4.69 -8.17 11.37
N PRO A 258 5.26 -9.32 10.95
CA PRO A 258 5.11 -10.60 11.66
C PRO A 258 5.68 -10.58 13.08
N THR A 259 6.64 -9.71 13.35
CA THR A 259 7.29 -9.51 14.66
C THR A 259 6.84 -8.20 15.32
N GLY A 260 5.67 -7.66 14.96
CA GLY A 260 5.23 -6.34 15.40
C GLY A 260 5.94 -5.18 14.67
N LEU A 261 5.67 -3.95 15.12
CA LEU A 261 6.26 -2.75 14.53
C LEU A 261 7.65 -2.46 15.11
N THR A 262 8.61 -2.21 14.23
CA THR A 262 9.91 -1.62 14.63
C THR A 262 9.72 -0.19 15.11
N GLY A 263 10.43 0.22 16.17
CA GLY A 263 10.45 1.61 16.59
C GLY A 263 10.99 2.52 15.48
N PHE A 264 10.36 3.68 15.32
CA PHE A 264 10.58 4.52 14.14
C PHE A 264 12.01 5.09 14.03
N HIS A 265 12.68 5.29 15.17
CA HIS A 265 14.08 5.77 15.24
C HIS A 265 15.06 4.69 15.74
N ASP A 266 14.60 3.46 15.98
CA ASP A 266 15.48 2.39 16.46
C ASP A 266 16.55 2.13 15.41
N ASP A 267 17.82 2.18 15.79
CA ASP A 267 18.96 2.07 14.88
C ASP A 267 19.84 0.89 15.31
N GLY A 268 19.68 -0.24 14.63
CA GLY A 268 20.37 -1.49 14.95
C GLY A 268 20.43 -2.43 13.75
N ALA A 269 21.12 -3.56 13.90
CA ALA A 269 21.32 -4.55 12.83
C ALA A 269 20.00 -5.12 12.28
N THR A 270 18.92 -5.05 13.05
CA THR A 270 17.58 -5.53 12.64
C THR A 270 16.72 -4.46 11.98
N ALA A 271 17.22 -3.22 11.82
CA ALA A 271 16.50 -2.12 11.19
C ALA A 271 16.05 -2.51 9.76
N PRO A 272 14.76 -2.35 9.40
CA PRO A 272 14.23 -2.82 8.13
C PRO A 272 14.92 -2.26 6.88
N ASP A 273 15.37 -1.01 6.92
CA ASP A 273 16.06 -0.36 5.81
C ASP A 273 17.50 -0.87 5.63
N ARG A 274 18.25 -1.11 6.70
CA ARG A 274 19.57 -1.78 6.62
C ARG A 274 19.44 -3.21 6.11
N ARG A 275 18.49 -3.98 6.64
CA ARG A 275 18.19 -5.33 6.16
C ARG A 275 17.75 -5.34 4.70
N TYR A 276 16.98 -4.35 4.28
CA TYR A 276 16.56 -4.20 2.89
C TYR A 276 17.76 -3.94 1.98
N LEU A 277 18.61 -2.96 2.32
CA LEU A 277 19.82 -2.65 1.54
C LEU A 277 20.70 -3.89 1.38
N GLU A 278 21.00 -4.59 2.49
CA GLU A 278 21.78 -5.82 2.48
C GLU A 278 21.13 -6.92 1.62
N ALA A 279 19.83 -7.17 1.79
CA ALA A 279 19.11 -8.20 1.06
C ALA A 279 18.89 -7.88 -0.43
N SER A 280 19.11 -6.62 -0.84
CA SER A 280 18.90 -6.15 -2.21
C SER A 280 20.18 -6.11 -3.06
N LYS A 281 21.33 -6.46 -2.49
CA LYS A 281 22.62 -6.43 -3.18
C LYS A 281 22.69 -7.43 -4.34
N PHE A 282 23.30 -7.03 -5.46
CA PHE A 282 23.68 -7.98 -6.51
C PHE A 282 24.97 -8.70 -6.16
N LEU A 283 25.01 -10.01 -6.42
CA LEU A 283 26.14 -10.88 -6.14
C LEU A 283 26.74 -11.42 -7.46
N PRO A 284 28.08 -11.38 -7.62
CA PRO A 284 28.74 -11.97 -8.77
C PRO A 284 28.44 -13.48 -8.88
N GLY A 285 28.03 -13.93 -10.06
CA GLY A 285 27.75 -15.34 -10.33
C GLY A 285 26.34 -15.82 -10.00
N PHE A 286 25.44 -14.97 -9.48
CA PHE A 286 24.06 -15.33 -9.15
C PHE A 286 23.07 -14.91 -10.25
N ALA A 287 22.93 -15.75 -11.29
CA ALA A 287 22.15 -15.43 -12.49
C ALA A 287 20.64 -15.26 -12.24
N ASP A 288 20.10 -15.79 -11.15
CA ASP A 288 18.69 -15.66 -10.76
C ASP A 288 18.32 -14.24 -10.27
N GLN A 289 19.32 -13.42 -9.96
CA GLN A 289 19.13 -12.00 -9.66
C GLN A 289 18.93 -11.15 -10.92
N LEU A 290 19.22 -11.66 -12.12
CA LEU A 290 19.08 -10.89 -13.37
C LEU A 290 17.61 -10.51 -13.69
N PRO A 291 17.37 -9.36 -14.34
CA PRO A 291 16.01 -8.90 -14.65
C PRO A 291 15.18 -9.93 -15.44
N ARG A 292 13.98 -10.26 -14.92
CA ARG A 292 13.02 -11.14 -15.60
C ARG A 292 12.26 -10.38 -16.69
N ARG A 293 12.12 -10.98 -17.88
CA ARG A 293 11.27 -10.43 -18.96
C ARG A 293 9.80 -10.69 -18.66
N THR A 294 9.03 -9.63 -18.42
CA THR A 294 7.58 -9.71 -18.17
C THR A 294 6.82 -8.83 -19.16
N ALA A 295 5.61 -9.23 -19.56
CA ALA A 295 4.75 -8.42 -20.41
C ALA A 295 4.13 -7.26 -19.59
N PRO A 296 3.95 -6.07 -20.17
CA PRO A 296 3.27 -4.97 -19.47
C PRO A 296 1.81 -5.35 -19.20
N VAL A 297 1.39 -5.21 -17.94
CA VAL A 297 -0.01 -5.37 -17.55
C VAL A 297 -0.69 -4.00 -17.66
N PRO A 298 -1.61 -3.78 -18.62
CA PRO A 298 -2.29 -2.49 -18.74
C PRO A 298 -3.13 -2.24 -17.49
N GLN A 299 -3.14 -1.00 -17.01
CA GLN A 299 -4.00 -0.59 -15.91
C GLN A 299 -5.47 -0.74 -16.32
N GLN A 300 -6.18 -1.66 -15.67
CA GLN A 300 -7.60 -1.88 -15.92
C GLN A 300 -8.41 -0.98 -14.97
N PHE A 301 -9.10 0.00 -15.54
CA PHE A 301 -10.10 0.77 -14.82
C PHE A 301 -11.46 0.10 -15.01
N ALA A 302 -12.34 0.23 -14.00
CA ALA A 302 -13.71 -0.20 -14.16
C ALA A 302 -14.36 0.54 -15.34
N PRO A 303 -15.03 -0.16 -16.28
CA PRO A 303 -15.48 0.44 -17.55
C PRO A 303 -16.53 1.53 -17.38
N TRP A 304 -17.19 1.63 -16.23
CA TRP A 304 -18.16 2.66 -15.91
C TRP A 304 -17.54 3.97 -15.39
N LEU A 305 -16.21 4.04 -15.20
CA LEU A 305 -15.54 5.27 -14.78
C LEU A 305 -15.35 6.24 -15.96
N PRO A 306 -15.72 7.53 -15.80
CA PRO A 306 -15.58 8.52 -16.87
C PRO A 306 -14.10 8.80 -17.18
N ARG A 307 -13.79 9.10 -18.45
CA ARG A 307 -12.44 9.46 -18.93
C ARG A 307 -12.46 10.89 -19.48
N THR A 308 -11.47 11.71 -19.12
CA THR A 308 -11.37 13.12 -19.54
C THR A 308 -10.01 13.39 -20.21
N PRO A 309 -9.96 13.72 -21.51
CA PRO A 309 -8.71 14.13 -22.17
C PRO A 309 -8.26 15.53 -21.72
N LEU A 310 -6.95 15.80 -21.74
CA LEU A 310 -6.35 17.11 -21.38
C LEU A 310 -5.49 17.65 -22.53
N GLU A 311 -5.58 18.96 -22.80
CA GLU A 311 -4.75 19.70 -23.77
C GLU A 311 -3.41 20.18 -23.15
N SER A 312 -2.39 20.49 -23.97
CA SER A 312 -1.04 20.86 -23.51
C SER A 312 -0.39 22.00 -24.31
N THR A 313 0.30 22.92 -23.63
CA THR A 313 1.13 24.00 -24.21
C THR A 313 2.61 23.74 -23.91
N VAL A 314 3.41 23.40 -24.92
CA VAL A 314 4.81 22.96 -24.74
C VAL A 314 5.80 24.13 -24.84
N ASP A 315 6.76 24.21 -23.90
CA ASP A 315 7.96 25.07 -23.98
C ASP A 315 9.18 24.26 -24.47
N GLU A 316 9.68 24.59 -25.66
CA GLU A 316 10.79 23.88 -26.30
C GLU A 316 12.15 24.11 -25.63
N LYS A 317 12.36 25.18 -24.86
CA LYS A 317 13.64 25.40 -24.15
C LYS A 317 13.85 24.34 -23.06
N LEU A 318 12.78 23.96 -22.37
CA LEU A 318 12.81 22.88 -21.39
C LEU A 318 12.62 21.52 -22.04
N ALA A 319 11.70 21.41 -23.01
CA ALA A 319 11.40 20.14 -23.66
C ALA A 319 12.58 19.61 -24.47
N GLY A 320 13.40 20.47 -25.07
CA GLY A 320 14.57 20.09 -25.88
C GLY A 320 15.54 19.15 -25.14
N PRO A 321 16.17 19.58 -24.02
CA PRO A 321 17.05 18.73 -23.23
C PRO A 321 16.37 17.45 -22.71
N LEU A 322 15.10 17.53 -22.28
CA LEU A 322 14.35 16.35 -21.82
C LEU A 322 14.11 15.35 -22.95
N ARG A 323 13.82 15.83 -24.17
CA ARG A 323 13.60 15.02 -25.37
C ARG A 323 14.89 14.53 -26.01
N SER A 324 16.04 15.19 -25.81
CA SER A 324 17.34 14.73 -26.31
C SER A 324 18.03 13.78 -25.34
N ARG A 325 17.70 13.83 -24.04
CA ARG A 325 18.23 12.92 -23.03
C ARG A 325 17.99 11.46 -23.42
N ARG A 326 19.08 10.70 -23.56
CA ARG A 326 19.09 9.27 -23.86
C ARG A 326 20.11 8.59 -22.95
N THR A 327 19.89 7.30 -22.70
CA THR A 327 20.88 6.44 -22.05
C THR A 327 21.81 5.92 -23.15
N SER A 328 23.09 6.31 -23.12
CA SER A 328 24.10 5.78 -24.05
C SER A 328 24.76 4.53 -23.47
N ARG A 329 25.10 3.58 -24.35
CA ARG A 329 25.97 2.44 -24.04
C ARG A 329 27.33 2.53 -24.74
N ASP A 330 27.44 3.38 -25.77
CA ASP A 330 28.73 3.79 -26.31
C ASP A 330 29.21 5.01 -25.52
N LEU A 331 30.20 4.77 -24.66
CA LEU A 331 30.77 5.76 -23.75
C LEU A 331 32.26 5.99 -24.03
N ARG A 332 32.70 5.74 -25.27
CA ARG A 332 34.07 6.02 -25.71
C ARG A 332 34.18 7.44 -26.21
N GLY A 333 35.23 8.19 -25.84
CA GLY A 333 35.44 9.55 -26.34
C GLY A 333 36.30 10.41 -25.42
N THR A 334 36.11 11.72 -25.49
CA THR A 334 36.86 12.70 -24.68
C THR A 334 35.94 13.46 -23.74
N LEU A 335 36.49 14.04 -22.68
CA LEU A 335 35.76 14.99 -21.82
C LEU A 335 36.73 16.06 -21.31
N GLY A 336 36.34 17.33 -21.44
CA GLY A 336 37.07 18.47 -20.87
C GLY A 336 36.63 18.78 -19.44
N ALA A 337 37.56 19.23 -18.61
CA ALA A 337 37.29 19.64 -17.24
C ALA A 337 36.28 20.80 -17.14
N ASP A 338 36.22 21.66 -18.16
CA ASP A 338 35.25 22.77 -18.29
C ASP A 338 33.80 22.26 -18.43
N ARG A 339 33.58 21.26 -19.30
CA ARG A 339 32.28 20.62 -19.51
C ARG A 339 31.89 19.74 -18.32
N LEU A 340 32.86 19.06 -17.70
CA LEU A 340 32.64 18.34 -16.44
C LEU A 340 32.24 19.29 -15.31
N GLY A 341 32.93 20.42 -15.15
CA GLY A 341 32.55 21.46 -14.19
C GLY A 341 31.16 22.01 -14.45
N THR A 342 30.83 22.31 -15.72
CA THR A 342 29.48 22.74 -16.12
C THR A 342 28.42 21.70 -15.74
N LEU A 343 28.68 20.42 -15.99
CA LEU A 343 27.81 19.32 -15.61
C LEU A 343 27.57 19.28 -14.10
N LEU A 344 28.64 19.25 -13.30
CA LEU A 344 28.54 19.13 -11.83
C LEU A 344 27.86 20.35 -11.23
N TRP A 345 28.39 21.55 -11.49
CA TRP A 345 27.94 22.76 -10.79
C TRP A 345 26.53 23.18 -11.17
N THR A 346 26.13 23.01 -12.43
CA THR A 346 24.75 23.27 -12.87
C THR A 346 23.77 22.26 -12.25
N SER A 347 24.20 21.02 -12.03
CA SER A 347 23.33 19.96 -11.54
C SER A 347 23.12 19.98 -10.02
N MET A 348 24.09 20.50 -9.26
CA MET A 348 24.07 20.35 -7.80
C MET A 348 24.51 21.55 -6.96
N SER A 349 25.32 22.48 -7.48
CA SER A 349 25.84 23.57 -6.65
C SER A 349 24.77 24.61 -6.36
N PRO A 350 24.80 25.24 -5.17
CA PRO A 350 23.87 26.31 -4.87
C PRO A 350 24.16 27.57 -5.71
N ALA A 351 23.09 28.32 -6.03
CA ALA A 351 23.17 29.61 -6.72
C ALA A 351 22.78 30.78 -5.80
N ASP A 352 21.73 30.62 -5.02
CA ASP A 352 21.15 31.64 -4.11
C ASP A 352 20.99 31.10 -2.67
N GLY A 353 21.90 30.21 -2.27
CA GLY A 353 21.79 29.45 -1.02
C GLY A 353 20.89 28.20 -1.13
N ARG A 354 20.22 27.98 -2.27
CA ARG A 354 19.48 26.75 -2.58
C ARG A 354 20.14 26.00 -3.72
N ARG A 355 20.02 24.66 -3.70
CA ARG A 355 20.45 23.79 -4.79
C ARG A 355 19.35 23.65 -5.85
N PRO A 356 19.70 23.29 -7.09
CA PRO A 356 18.74 23.13 -8.20
C PRO A 356 17.91 21.84 -8.11
N TYR A 357 17.84 21.21 -6.94
CA TYR A 357 17.01 20.04 -6.65
C TYR A 357 16.56 20.06 -5.19
N PRO A 358 15.36 19.53 -4.86
CA PRO A 358 14.86 19.52 -3.50
C PRO A 358 15.53 18.42 -2.66
N SER A 359 15.65 18.69 -1.36
CA SER A 359 16.13 17.74 -0.35
C SER A 359 15.29 17.83 0.93
N ALA A 360 15.01 16.68 1.54
CA ALA A 360 14.26 16.61 2.79
C ALA A 360 15.04 17.34 3.91
N GLY A 361 14.44 18.40 4.45
CA GLY A 361 15.04 19.20 5.53
C GLY A 361 16.32 19.93 5.12
N ALA A 362 16.54 20.16 3.81
CA ALA A 362 17.77 20.75 3.28
C ALA A 362 19.05 20.03 3.76
N ARG A 363 18.97 18.71 3.97
CA ARG A 363 20.10 17.89 4.44
C ARG A 363 21.09 17.56 3.33
N TYR A 364 20.58 17.48 2.10
CA TYR A 364 21.31 17.11 0.89
C TYR A 364 22.15 15.85 1.15
N CYS A 365 21.56 14.67 1.23
CA CYS A 365 22.31 13.44 1.51
C CYS A 365 22.91 12.79 0.26
N ALA A 366 22.48 13.17 -0.95
CA ALA A 366 23.07 12.68 -2.19
C ALA A 366 24.42 13.35 -2.47
N ARG A 367 25.42 12.56 -2.82
CA ARG A 367 26.82 12.97 -3.02
C ARG A 367 27.40 12.33 -4.29
N LEU A 368 28.49 12.89 -4.78
CA LEU A 368 29.19 12.39 -5.96
C LEU A 368 30.66 12.14 -5.63
N ARG A 369 31.13 10.95 -5.99
CA ARG A 369 32.54 10.67 -6.17
C ARG A 369 32.84 10.59 -7.67
N LEU A 370 33.94 11.19 -8.09
CA LEU A 370 34.40 11.20 -9.46
C LEU A 370 35.63 10.31 -9.58
N VAL A 371 35.60 9.35 -10.50
CA VAL A 371 36.78 8.66 -10.99
C VAL A 371 37.15 9.28 -12.34
N ALA A 372 38.25 10.04 -12.37
CA ALA A 372 38.78 10.64 -13.59
C ALA A 372 39.83 9.70 -14.19
N LEU A 373 39.57 9.19 -15.39
CA LEU A 373 40.47 8.28 -16.12
C LEU A 373 41.34 9.07 -17.11
N ASP A 374 40.70 9.78 -18.04
CA ASP A 374 41.34 10.61 -19.07
C ASP A 374 40.53 11.88 -19.36
N VAL A 375 40.45 12.77 -18.36
CA VAL A 375 39.76 14.05 -18.48
C VAL A 375 40.75 15.15 -18.85
N GLN A 376 40.53 15.82 -19.98
CA GLN A 376 41.41 16.89 -20.44
C GLN A 376 41.42 18.06 -19.44
N GLY A 377 42.60 18.38 -18.90
CA GLY A 377 42.78 19.44 -17.91
C GLY A 377 42.52 19.02 -16.45
N LEU A 378 42.35 17.72 -16.17
CA LEU A 378 42.24 17.17 -14.81
C LEU A 378 43.12 15.93 -14.67
N ALA A 379 43.93 15.87 -13.61
CA ALA A 379 44.77 14.70 -13.35
C ALA A 379 43.91 13.45 -13.07
N SER A 380 44.35 12.30 -13.56
CA SER A 380 43.71 11.02 -13.22
C SER A 380 43.71 10.77 -11.71
N GLY A 381 42.61 10.26 -11.20
CA GLY A 381 42.41 10.09 -9.76
C GLY A 381 40.96 9.84 -9.35
N SER A 382 40.82 9.49 -8.08
CA SER A 382 39.53 9.45 -7.39
C SER A 382 39.33 10.74 -6.60
N TYR A 383 38.15 11.36 -6.71
CA TYR A 383 37.85 12.66 -6.13
C TYR A 383 36.49 12.68 -5.44
N GLU A 384 36.40 13.30 -4.27
CA GLU A 384 35.11 13.73 -3.71
C GLU A 384 34.72 15.07 -4.36
N VAL A 385 33.44 15.21 -4.72
CA VAL A 385 32.91 16.48 -5.25
C VAL A 385 32.49 17.36 -4.09
N ASP A 386 33.13 18.52 -3.92
CA ASP A 386 32.69 19.58 -3.01
C ASP A 386 31.86 20.61 -3.79
N GLU A 387 30.55 20.43 -3.76
CA GLU A 387 29.61 21.28 -4.48
C GLU A 387 29.46 22.69 -3.90
N LEU A 388 29.82 22.90 -2.63
CA LEU A 388 29.76 24.21 -1.98
C LEU A 388 30.98 25.04 -2.40
N GLY A 389 32.17 24.44 -2.33
CA GLY A 389 33.41 25.04 -2.83
C GLY A 389 33.48 25.11 -4.36
N ARG A 390 32.67 24.30 -5.07
CA ARG A 390 32.80 24.05 -6.52
C ARG A 390 34.19 23.53 -6.87
N THR A 391 34.67 22.59 -6.07
CA THR A 391 36.01 22.02 -6.14
C THR A 391 35.97 20.49 -6.12
N LEU A 392 37.08 19.86 -6.51
CA LEU A 392 37.29 18.43 -6.42
C LEU A 392 38.37 18.16 -5.37
N VAL A 393 38.08 17.30 -4.40
CA VAL A 393 39.02 16.90 -3.35
C VAL A 393 39.62 15.54 -3.70
N ARG A 394 40.91 15.49 -4.03
CA ARG A 394 41.59 14.24 -4.43
C ARG A 394 41.69 13.29 -3.24
N LEU A 395 41.17 12.08 -3.41
CA LEU A 395 41.21 11.00 -2.42
C LEU A 395 42.37 10.03 -2.66
N GLY A 396 42.76 9.85 -3.93
CA GLY A 396 43.82 8.93 -4.30
C GLY A 396 43.93 8.75 -5.81
N ASP A 397 44.64 7.72 -6.22
CA ASP A 397 44.76 7.33 -7.62
C ASP A 397 43.41 6.77 -8.13
N ALA A 398 43.25 6.75 -9.45
CA ALA A 398 42.07 6.16 -10.05
C ALA A 398 42.18 4.63 -9.97
N PRO A 399 41.10 3.90 -9.63
CA PRO A 399 41.09 2.45 -9.79
C PRO A 399 41.37 2.06 -11.24
N SER A 400 41.86 0.84 -11.45
CA SER A 400 42.09 0.35 -12.80
C SER A 400 40.76 0.19 -13.55
N VAL A 401 40.82 0.20 -14.88
CA VAL A 401 39.64 -0.08 -15.72
C VAL A 401 39.10 -1.48 -15.41
N GLU A 402 39.98 -2.46 -15.16
CA GLU A 402 39.60 -3.83 -14.80
C GLU A 402 38.82 -3.87 -13.48
N ASP A 403 39.29 -3.15 -12.45
CA ASP A 403 38.58 -3.05 -11.17
C ASP A 403 37.20 -2.42 -11.34
N LEU A 404 37.09 -1.35 -12.14
CA LEU A 404 35.81 -0.70 -12.44
C LEU A 404 34.88 -1.64 -13.21
N GLU A 405 35.36 -2.35 -14.22
CA GLU A 405 34.55 -3.27 -15.01
C GLU A 405 34.08 -4.47 -14.17
N ALA A 406 34.88 -4.92 -13.21
CA ALA A 406 34.51 -5.97 -12.26
C ALA A 406 33.35 -5.58 -11.34
N THR A 407 33.03 -4.29 -11.19
CA THR A 407 31.94 -3.83 -10.31
C THR A 407 30.53 -4.10 -10.87
N SER A 408 30.36 -4.45 -12.15
CA SER A 408 29.01 -4.53 -12.75
C SER A 408 28.92 -5.57 -13.87
N MET A 409 27.77 -6.27 -13.93
CA MET A 409 27.42 -7.10 -15.09
C MET A 409 27.14 -6.31 -16.38
N TRP A 410 27.17 -4.98 -16.33
CA TRP A 410 26.94 -4.07 -17.47
C TRP A 410 28.20 -3.33 -17.93
N PHE A 411 29.34 -3.60 -17.29
CA PHE A 411 30.65 -3.10 -17.70
C PHE A 411 31.50 -4.21 -18.30
N GLY A 412 32.33 -3.83 -19.28
CA GLY A 412 33.19 -4.75 -20.03
C GLY A 412 32.68 -5.12 -21.42
N GLU A 413 33.39 -6.05 -22.06
CA GLU A 413 33.21 -6.43 -23.46
C GLU A 413 31.77 -6.88 -23.78
N GLY A 414 31.23 -6.38 -24.89
CA GLY A 414 29.86 -6.67 -25.32
C GLY A 414 28.75 -5.97 -24.52
N THR A 415 29.12 -5.15 -23.52
CA THR A 415 28.20 -4.31 -22.75
C THR A 415 28.58 -2.83 -22.82
N THR A 416 29.20 -2.27 -21.77
CA THR A 416 29.68 -0.90 -21.70
C THR A 416 31.17 -0.93 -21.39
N GLU A 417 32.01 -0.83 -22.41
CA GLU A 417 33.47 -0.84 -22.26
C GLU A 417 33.97 0.48 -21.67
N LEU A 418 34.75 0.40 -20.59
CA LEU A 418 35.25 1.57 -19.88
C LEU A 418 36.65 1.99 -20.33
N ALA A 419 37.36 1.16 -21.11
CA ALA A 419 38.74 1.41 -21.54
C ALA A 419 38.98 2.76 -22.25
N ALA A 420 37.98 3.28 -22.96
CA ALA A 420 38.04 4.61 -23.60
C ALA A 420 37.01 5.60 -23.02
N THR A 421 36.52 5.33 -21.82
CA THR A 421 35.63 6.23 -21.09
C THR A 421 36.47 7.22 -20.26
N PRO A 422 36.32 8.55 -20.43
CA PRO A 422 37.19 9.51 -19.76
C PRO A 422 36.89 9.67 -18.26
N ALA A 423 35.66 9.44 -17.81
CA ALA A 423 35.31 9.55 -16.39
C ALA A 423 34.10 8.71 -16.00
N VAL A 424 34.01 8.36 -14.72
CA VAL A 424 32.84 7.72 -14.09
C VAL A 424 32.44 8.51 -12.86
N LEU A 425 31.17 8.92 -12.76
CA LEU A 425 30.60 9.43 -11.51
C LEU A 425 29.95 8.28 -10.74
N ALA A 426 30.21 8.23 -9.44
CA ALA A 426 29.55 7.38 -8.48
C ALA A 426 28.62 8.24 -7.61
N LEU A 427 27.31 8.14 -7.86
CA LEU A 427 26.28 8.81 -7.09
C LEU A 427 25.89 7.92 -5.91
N TYR A 428 26.15 8.41 -4.70
CA TYR A 428 25.86 7.69 -3.45
C TYR A 428 25.01 8.54 -2.49
N ILE A 429 24.43 7.88 -1.49
CA ILE A 429 23.59 8.51 -0.47
C ILE A 429 24.16 8.28 0.93
N ARG A 430 24.19 9.34 1.74
CA ARG A 430 24.59 9.31 3.15
C ARG A 430 23.38 9.08 4.05
N ILE A 431 22.87 7.85 4.07
CA ILE A 431 21.63 7.50 4.77
C ILE A 431 21.78 7.59 6.29
N GLY A 432 22.95 7.26 6.84
CA GLY A 432 23.23 7.31 8.27
C GLY A 432 23.01 8.71 8.87
N GLU A 433 23.38 9.77 8.14
CA GLU A 433 23.14 11.16 8.58
C GLU A 433 21.64 11.51 8.56
N LEU A 434 20.95 11.13 7.49
CA LEU A 434 19.53 11.45 7.31
C LEU A 434 18.64 10.72 8.32
N ARG A 435 19.03 9.50 8.70
CA ARG A 435 18.35 8.66 9.70
C ARG A 435 18.22 9.35 11.06
N ARG A 436 19.25 10.08 11.50
CA ARG A 436 19.22 10.79 12.81
C ARG A 436 18.03 11.76 12.91
N THR A 437 17.61 12.33 11.78
CA THR A 437 16.45 13.25 11.73
C THR A 437 15.15 12.52 11.40
N TYR A 438 15.18 11.54 10.48
CA TYR A 438 13.95 10.99 9.87
C TYR A 438 13.66 9.52 10.18
N GLY A 439 14.50 8.85 10.99
CA GLY A 439 14.35 7.44 11.34
C GLY A 439 14.25 6.56 10.09
N LEU A 440 13.37 5.55 10.13
CA LEU A 440 13.11 4.62 9.02
C LEU A 440 12.59 5.31 7.73
N ARG A 441 12.16 6.58 7.79
CA ARG A 441 11.74 7.32 6.59
C ARG A 441 12.92 7.79 5.75
N ALA A 442 14.13 7.84 6.32
CA ALA A 442 15.34 8.35 5.68
C ALA A 442 15.64 7.67 4.34
N LEU A 443 15.57 6.33 4.26
CA LEU A 443 15.81 5.56 3.03
C LEU A 443 14.98 6.09 1.84
N ARG A 444 13.69 6.37 2.07
CA ARG A 444 12.80 6.86 1.02
C ARG A 444 13.16 8.27 0.56
N PHE A 445 13.55 9.14 1.48
CA PHE A 445 13.99 10.49 1.13
C PHE A 445 15.34 10.47 0.41
N ALA A 446 16.27 9.63 0.84
CA ALA A 446 17.60 9.52 0.25
C ALA A 446 17.53 9.08 -1.22
N PHE A 447 16.81 8.00 -1.54
CA PHE A 447 16.66 7.57 -2.93
C PHE A 447 15.85 8.54 -3.79
N THR A 448 14.85 9.22 -3.21
CA THR A 448 14.11 10.27 -3.93
C THR A 448 15.04 11.43 -4.30
N GLU A 449 15.91 11.85 -3.38
CA GLU A 449 16.89 12.89 -3.62
C GLU A 449 17.94 12.48 -4.67
N ALA A 450 18.48 11.26 -4.57
CA ALA A 450 19.40 10.73 -5.58
C ALA A 450 18.77 10.71 -6.97
N GLY A 451 17.48 10.36 -7.08
CA GLY A 451 16.73 10.43 -8.34
C GLY A 451 16.63 11.85 -8.91
N HIS A 452 16.39 12.87 -8.07
CA HIS A 452 16.41 14.27 -8.53
C HIS A 452 17.78 14.68 -9.07
N LEU A 453 18.86 14.35 -8.35
CA LEU A 453 20.22 14.68 -8.77
C LEU A 453 20.61 13.91 -10.05
N ALA A 454 20.29 12.63 -10.15
CA ALA A 454 20.51 11.81 -11.35
C ALA A 454 19.79 12.39 -12.58
N GLN A 455 18.55 12.86 -12.42
CA GLN A 455 17.82 13.52 -13.50
C GLN A 455 18.48 14.84 -13.90
N ASN A 456 18.90 15.68 -12.94
CA ASN A 456 19.62 16.92 -13.24
C ASN A 456 20.92 16.65 -14.00
N LEU A 457 21.71 15.67 -13.56
CA LEU A 457 22.95 15.26 -14.22
C LEU A 457 22.70 14.83 -15.67
N THR A 458 21.72 13.96 -15.90
CA THR A 458 21.45 13.42 -17.26
C THR A 458 20.84 14.46 -18.21
N VAL A 459 19.99 15.36 -17.71
CA VAL A 459 19.44 16.47 -18.53
C VAL A 459 20.51 17.51 -18.82
N THR A 460 21.35 17.84 -17.85
CA THR A 460 22.48 18.75 -18.05
C THR A 460 23.48 18.15 -19.03
N ALA A 461 23.82 16.87 -18.89
CA ALA A 461 24.66 16.14 -19.83
C ALA A 461 24.09 16.22 -21.25
N ALA A 462 22.80 15.95 -21.43
CA ALA A 462 22.13 16.05 -22.73
C ALA A 462 22.16 17.48 -23.31
N SER A 463 22.02 18.51 -22.49
CA SER A 463 22.16 19.92 -22.91
C SER A 463 23.57 20.27 -23.38
N GLN A 464 24.57 19.60 -22.80
CA GLN A 464 25.99 19.80 -23.12
C GLN A 464 26.49 18.85 -24.20
N GLY A 465 25.68 17.93 -24.72
CA GLY A 465 26.14 16.88 -25.64
C GLY A 465 27.11 15.88 -24.99
N ILE A 466 26.96 15.63 -23.68
CA ILE A 466 27.68 14.57 -22.96
C ILE A 466 26.81 13.31 -22.99
N ARG A 467 27.36 12.23 -23.52
CA ARG A 467 26.79 10.88 -23.45
C ARG A 467 27.02 10.30 -22.06
N THR A 468 25.96 9.71 -21.51
CA THR A 468 26.02 9.01 -20.23
C THR A 468 24.91 7.97 -20.14
N GLY A 469 25.02 7.05 -19.19
CA GLY A 469 23.99 6.09 -18.81
C GLY A 469 23.97 5.89 -17.31
N LEU A 470 22.78 5.65 -16.75
CA LEU A 470 22.59 5.33 -15.33
C LEU A 470 22.72 3.82 -15.16
N VAL A 471 23.78 3.37 -14.50
CA VAL A 471 24.01 1.96 -14.19
C VAL A 471 23.71 1.73 -12.71
N GLY A 472 22.56 1.10 -12.44
CA GLY A 472 22.14 0.68 -11.10
C GLY A 472 22.28 -0.82 -10.84
N GLY A 473 22.67 -1.60 -11.85
CA GLY A 473 23.01 -3.01 -11.69
C GLY A 473 24.51 -3.15 -11.50
N PHE A 474 24.99 -3.11 -10.28
CA PHE A 474 26.40 -3.33 -9.93
C PHE A 474 26.45 -4.27 -8.74
N TYR A 475 27.55 -4.99 -8.58
CA TYR A 475 27.80 -5.82 -7.42
C TYR A 475 28.17 -4.91 -6.26
N ASP A 476 27.22 -4.67 -5.35
CA ASP A 476 27.28 -3.63 -4.33
C ASP A 476 28.60 -3.65 -3.54
N ASP A 477 28.99 -4.79 -2.98
CA ASP A 477 30.19 -4.87 -2.12
C ASP A 477 31.49 -4.60 -2.91
N ILE A 478 31.60 -5.09 -4.14
CA ILE A 478 32.76 -4.82 -5.01
C ILE A 478 32.78 -3.34 -5.41
N ALA A 479 31.62 -2.79 -5.78
CA ALA A 479 31.50 -1.39 -6.14
C ALA A 479 31.82 -0.46 -4.96
N HIS A 480 31.36 -0.77 -3.75
CA HIS A 480 31.65 -0.01 -2.54
C HIS A 480 33.14 -0.09 -2.19
N ASP A 481 33.78 -1.25 -2.32
CA ASP A 481 35.23 -1.39 -2.11
C ASP A 481 36.03 -0.53 -3.10
N VAL A 482 35.77 -0.67 -4.40
CA VAL A 482 36.47 0.07 -5.46
C VAL A 482 36.29 1.59 -5.34
N ILE A 483 35.09 2.04 -4.94
CA ILE A 483 34.79 3.46 -4.81
C ILE A 483 35.16 4.01 -3.44
N GLY A 484 35.31 3.17 -2.41
CA GLY A 484 35.65 3.56 -1.02
C GLY A 484 34.44 3.97 -0.17
N LEU A 485 33.36 3.19 -0.20
CA LEU A 485 32.12 3.37 0.58
C LEU A 485 31.94 2.21 1.56
N ASP A 486 31.22 2.42 2.67
CA ASP A 486 30.99 1.37 3.68
C ASP A 486 29.83 0.41 3.34
N GLY A 487 28.95 0.81 2.42
CA GLY A 487 27.78 0.02 2.01
C GLY A 487 26.67 -0.10 3.06
N VAL A 488 26.78 0.60 4.19
CA VAL A 488 25.84 0.55 5.33
C VAL A 488 25.22 1.91 5.60
N ASP A 489 26.04 2.92 5.87
CA ASP A 489 25.60 4.30 6.11
C ASP A 489 25.79 5.18 4.88
N ASP A 490 26.73 4.83 4.00
CA ASP A 490 26.98 5.45 2.72
C ASP A 490 26.84 4.39 1.60
N ALA A 491 25.77 4.48 0.81
CA ALA A 491 25.42 3.47 -0.19
C ALA A 491 25.40 4.04 -1.62
N LEU A 492 26.08 3.37 -2.53
CA LEU A 492 26.05 3.66 -3.97
C LEU A 492 24.63 3.49 -4.54
N VAL A 493 24.24 4.38 -5.45
CA VAL A 493 22.93 4.37 -6.14
C VAL A 493 23.11 4.19 -7.65
N TYR A 494 24.03 4.93 -8.26
CA TYR A 494 24.31 4.84 -9.68
C TYR A 494 25.80 5.04 -9.98
N PHE A 495 26.29 4.27 -10.95
CA PHE A 495 27.39 4.73 -11.79
C PHE A 495 26.87 5.50 -13.00
N LEU A 496 27.59 6.56 -13.37
CA LEU A 496 27.37 7.36 -14.57
C LEU A 496 28.70 7.52 -15.29
N PRO A 497 29.07 6.60 -16.20
CA PRO A 497 30.19 6.84 -17.09
C PRO A 497 29.85 8.00 -18.04
N LEU A 498 30.84 8.82 -18.33
CA LEU A 498 30.69 10.08 -19.07
C LEU A 498 31.61 10.07 -20.27
N ALA A 499 31.11 10.47 -21.44
CA ALA A 499 31.91 10.75 -22.62
C ALA A 499 31.24 11.81 -23.49
N SER A 500 32.01 12.53 -24.29
CA SER A 500 31.43 13.41 -25.32
C SER A 500 31.26 12.65 -26.63
#